data_AF-A0A520YD56-F1
#
_entry.id   AF-A0A520YD56-F1
#
_cell.length_a   1.000
_cell.length_b   1.000
_cell.length_c   1.000
_cell.angle_alpha   90.00
_cell.angle_beta   90.00
_cell.angle_gamma   90.00
#
_symmetry.space_group_name_H-M   'P 1'
#
loop_
_entity.id
_entity.type
_entity.pdbx_description
1 polymer ?
#
loop_
_entity_poly.entity_id
_entity_poly.type
_entity_poly.pdbx_seq_one_letter_code
_entity_poly.pdbx_strand_id
1 'polypeptide(L)'
;MSAPTAALGAQPSPSREITALDLHMMPQADLIALYHELDAPPFEEMHGEFAARLLDQGTARAYLLSAFAVNVKGRWLCKAFEPLGPTNGHGYNSFMTPRGVKRSARMNTHLGPSKIPGDTKDAFHLEYANFNSFQRGGLGGALVQTMFDELRKVGPRLYLGIGRSGFTEKARAELHPFTLEGPVAPFVER
;
A
#
# COMPACT_ATOMS: atom_id res chain seq x y z
N MET A 1 -9.78 0.55 63.65
CA MET A 1 -8.86 -0.39 62.98
C MET A 1 -9.39 -0.58 61.58
N SER A 2 -8.82 0.11 60.60
CA SER A 2 -9.29 0.11 59.21
C SER A 2 -8.31 -0.70 58.37
N ALA A 3 -8.80 -1.74 57.68
CA ALA A 3 -8.05 -2.44 56.64
C ALA A 3 -8.28 -1.73 55.30
N PRO A 4 -7.25 -1.48 54.47
CA PRO A 4 -7.46 -1.00 53.12
C PRO A 4 -7.76 -2.18 52.19
N THR A 5 -8.89 -2.08 51.49
CA THR A 5 -9.24 -2.92 50.35
C THR A 5 -8.23 -2.69 49.23
N ALA A 6 -7.44 -3.72 48.90
CA ALA A 6 -6.53 -3.69 47.76
C ALA A 6 -7.36 -3.62 46.47
N ALA A 7 -7.23 -2.51 45.74
CA ALA A 7 -7.72 -2.39 44.38
C ALA A 7 -6.88 -3.33 43.50
N LEU A 8 -7.55 -4.29 42.88
CA LEU A 8 -7.01 -5.09 41.77
C LEU A 8 -6.75 -4.12 40.61
N GLY A 9 -5.49 -3.71 40.45
CA GLY A 9 -5.03 -3.03 39.25
C GLY A 9 -5.23 -3.95 38.06
N ALA A 10 -6.18 -3.59 37.18
CA ALA A 10 -6.28 -4.20 35.88
C ALA A 10 -4.96 -3.94 35.14
N GLN A 11 -4.21 -5.01 34.87
CA GLN A 11 -3.09 -4.96 33.94
C GLN A 11 -3.64 -4.55 32.56
N PRO A 12 -2.96 -3.66 31.81
CA PRO A 12 -3.38 -3.35 30.45
C PRO A 12 -3.31 -4.63 29.62
N SER A 13 -4.45 -5.04 29.06
CA SER A 13 -4.52 -6.12 28.08
C SER A 13 -3.55 -5.81 26.93
N PRO A 14 -2.77 -6.77 26.42
CA PRO A 14 -1.94 -6.54 25.26
C PRO A 14 -2.84 -6.08 24.12
N SER A 15 -2.52 -4.92 23.54
CA SER A 15 -3.17 -4.42 22.33
C SER A 15 -3.12 -5.52 21.27
N ARG A 16 -4.30 -6.01 20.87
CA ARG A 16 -4.43 -7.06 19.86
C ARG A 16 -3.73 -6.60 18.58
N GLU A 17 -2.85 -7.45 18.03
CA GLU A 17 -2.23 -7.21 16.73
C GLU A 17 -3.30 -7.17 15.62
N ILE A 18 -3.20 -6.17 14.75
CA ILE A 18 -4.09 -6.01 13.59
C ILE A 18 -3.71 -7.03 12.52
N THR A 19 -4.68 -7.83 12.07
CA THR A 19 -4.49 -8.84 11.02
C THR A 19 -4.91 -8.33 9.64
N ALA A 20 -4.51 -9.02 8.57
CA ALA A 20 -4.97 -8.72 7.21
C ALA A 20 -6.50 -8.82 7.06
N LEU A 21 -7.14 -9.73 7.80
CA LEU A 21 -8.60 -9.83 7.83
C LEU A 21 -9.23 -8.62 8.51
N ASP A 22 -8.64 -8.13 9.60
CA ASP A 22 -9.14 -6.92 10.27
C ASP A 22 -9.13 -5.73 9.30
N LEU A 23 -8.02 -5.52 8.57
CA LEU A 23 -7.95 -4.47 7.52
C LEU A 23 -8.97 -4.68 6.41
N HIS A 24 -9.24 -5.91 6.01
CA HIS A 24 -10.22 -6.22 4.97
C HIS A 24 -11.66 -5.85 5.37
N MET A 25 -11.96 -5.94 6.66
CA MET A 25 -13.29 -5.63 7.21
C MET A 25 -13.44 -4.15 7.63
N MET A 26 -12.34 -3.38 7.66
CA MET A 26 -12.39 -1.96 8.00
C MET A 26 -12.98 -1.12 6.86
N PRO A 27 -13.91 -0.19 7.17
CA PRO A 27 -14.32 0.86 6.26
C PRO A 27 -13.14 1.73 5.79
N GLN A 28 -13.24 2.30 4.59
CA GLN A 28 -12.21 3.19 4.04
C GLN A 28 -11.79 4.32 4.99
N ALA A 29 -12.73 4.95 5.69
CA ALA A 29 -12.41 6.04 6.62
C ALA A 29 -11.52 5.57 7.78
N ASP A 30 -11.78 4.39 8.33
CA ASP A 30 -11.00 3.81 9.43
C ASP A 30 -9.62 3.37 8.94
N LEU A 31 -9.53 2.89 7.69
CA LEU A 31 -8.23 2.59 7.05
C LEU A 31 -7.37 3.85 6.87
N ILE A 32 -7.97 4.96 6.45
CA ILE A 32 -7.24 6.23 6.30
C ILE A 32 -6.83 6.76 7.68
N ALA A 33 -7.72 6.71 8.67
CA ALA A 33 -7.39 7.11 10.04
C ALA A 33 -6.24 6.28 10.61
N LEU A 34 -6.31 4.95 10.48
CA LEU A 34 -5.24 4.04 10.88
C LEU A 34 -3.94 4.37 10.16
N TYR A 35 -3.97 4.61 8.84
CA TYR A 35 -2.78 4.94 8.07
C TYR A 35 -2.01 6.13 8.66
N HIS A 36 -2.71 7.19 9.09
CA HIS A 36 -2.09 8.37 9.71
C HIS A 36 -1.36 8.06 11.03
N GLU A 37 -1.70 6.97 11.71
CA GLU A 37 -1.08 6.55 12.97
C GLU A 37 0.15 5.63 12.76
N LEU A 38 0.29 5.00 11.60
CA LEU A 38 1.35 4.04 11.34
C LEU A 38 2.69 4.71 10.97
N ASP A 39 3.79 3.96 11.09
CA ASP A 39 5.11 4.41 10.66
C ASP A 39 5.51 3.80 9.31
N ALA A 40 6.42 4.44 8.60
CA ALA A 40 6.99 3.89 7.37
C ALA A 40 7.77 2.59 7.67
N PRO A 41 7.69 1.57 6.81
CA PRO A 41 8.51 0.37 6.96
C PRO A 41 9.99 0.70 6.71
N PRO A 42 10.93 0.03 7.42
CA PRO A 42 12.34 0.04 7.04
C PRO A 42 12.54 -0.45 5.60
N PHE A 43 13.44 0.19 4.87
CA PHE A 43 13.63 -0.11 3.44
C PHE A 43 14.07 -1.56 3.19
N GLU A 44 14.94 -2.09 4.05
CA GLU A 44 15.44 -3.46 4.00
C GLU A 44 14.34 -4.51 4.13
N GLU A 45 13.27 -4.21 4.89
CA GLU A 45 12.14 -5.11 5.09
C GLU A 45 11.30 -5.26 3.82
N MET A 46 11.35 -4.27 2.95
CA MET A 46 10.57 -4.23 1.71
C MET A 46 11.21 -5.04 0.58
N HIS A 47 12.32 -5.76 0.79
CA HIS A 47 12.94 -6.55 -0.27
C HIS A 47 12.15 -7.84 -0.59
N GLY A 48 11.57 -7.91 -1.79
CA GLY A 48 10.85 -9.09 -2.30
C GLY A 48 9.53 -8.76 -3.01
N GLU A 49 8.76 -9.78 -3.34
CA GLU A 49 7.37 -9.65 -3.83
C GLU A 49 6.37 -9.78 -2.68
N PHE A 50 5.35 -8.92 -2.64
CA PHE A 50 4.33 -8.83 -1.60
C PHE A 50 2.94 -8.99 -2.23
N ALA A 51 2.17 -9.96 -1.75
CA ALA A 51 0.81 -10.19 -2.22
C ALA A 51 -0.05 -8.95 -1.96
N ALA A 52 -0.75 -8.49 -2.98
CA ALA A 52 -1.50 -7.26 -2.95
C ALA A 52 -3.00 -7.51 -3.00
N ARG A 53 -3.76 -6.74 -2.22
CA ARG A 53 -5.23 -6.79 -2.24
C ARG A 53 -5.80 -5.39 -2.07
N LEU A 54 -6.78 -5.05 -2.91
CA LEU A 54 -7.58 -3.84 -2.75
C LEU A 54 -8.46 -3.95 -1.50
N LEU A 55 -8.55 -2.88 -0.72
CA LEU A 55 -9.43 -2.80 0.45
C LEU A 55 -10.72 -2.02 0.12
N ASP A 56 -11.52 -1.73 1.14
CA ASP A 56 -12.72 -0.90 0.98
C ASP A 56 -12.39 0.47 0.35
N GLN A 57 -13.28 0.94 -0.52
CA GLN A 57 -13.14 2.20 -1.26
C GLN A 57 -14.28 3.19 -0.92
N GLY A 58 -14.92 3.00 0.25
CA GLY A 58 -16.01 3.84 0.78
C GLY A 58 -17.37 3.55 0.15
N THR A 59 -17.42 3.17 -1.12
CA THR A 59 -18.66 2.76 -1.80
C THR A 59 -18.44 1.56 -2.70
N ALA A 60 -19.49 0.75 -2.91
CA ALA A 60 -19.45 -0.37 -3.84
C ALA A 60 -19.10 0.07 -5.29
N ARG A 61 -19.61 1.23 -5.72
CA ARG A 61 -19.28 1.78 -7.04
C ARG A 61 -17.78 2.12 -7.16
N ALA A 62 -17.22 2.80 -6.16
CA ALA A 62 -15.79 3.12 -6.13
C ALA A 62 -14.95 1.84 -6.10
N TYR A 63 -15.34 0.85 -5.29
CA TYR A 63 -14.66 -0.44 -5.24
C TYR A 63 -14.64 -1.14 -6.60
N LEU A 64 -15.78 -1.21 -7.30
CA LEU A 64 -15.85 -1.83 -8.62
C LEU A 64 -15.00 -1.09 -9.66
N LEU A 65 -14.98 0.25 -9.63
CA LEU A 65 -14.14 1.05 -10.53
C LEU A 65 -12.65 0.83 -10.26
N SER A 66 -12.22 0.88 -9.00
CA SER A 66 -10.84 0.61 -8.60
C SER A 66 -10.42 -0.82 -8.92
N ALA A 67 -11.28 -1.81 -8.63
CA ALA A 67 -11.04 -3.21 -8.95
C ALA A 67 -10.91 -3.41 -10.46
N PHE A 68 -11.78 -2.79 -11.27
CA PHE A 68 -11.64 -2.84 -12.73
C PHE A 68 -10.32 -2.22 -13.19
N ALA A 69 -9.98 -1.03 -12.69
CA ALA A 69 -8.79 -0.29 -13.09
C ALA A 69 -7.49 -1.07 -12.80
N VAL A 70 -7.34 -1.66 -11.61
CA VAL A 70 -6.14 -2.41 -11.25
C VAL A 70 -6.05 -3.76 -11.98
N ASN A 71 -7.18 -4.33 -12.40
CA ASN A 71 -7.22 -5.64 -13.06
C ASN A 71 -7.29 -5.59 -14.59
N VAL A 72 -7.34 -4.41 -15.22
CA VAL A 72 -7.50 -4.26 -16.68
C VAL A 72 -6.36 -4.90 -17.49
N LYS A 73 -5.16 -5.01 -16.91
CA LYS A 73 -3.97 -5.63 -17.54
C LYS A 73 -3.79 -7.11 -17.17
N GLY A 74 -4.76 -7.69 -16.47
CA GLY A 74 -4.67 -9.00 -15.81
C GLY A 74 -4.93 -8.87 -14.31
N ARG A 75 -5.20 -9.99 -13.63
CA ARG A 75 -5.49 -9.97 -12.18
C ARG A 75 -4.27 -9.45 -11.42
N TRP A 76 -4.40 -8.34 -10.71
CA TRP A 76 -3.33 -7.80 -9.89
C TRP A 76 -2.96 -8.79 -8.78
N LEU A 77 -1.67 -9.10 -8.64
CA LEU A 77 -1.18 -10.13 -7.73
C LEU A 77 -0.31 -9.56 -6.61
N CYS A 78 0.73 -8.82 -6.98
CA CYS A 78 1.75 -8.38 -6.04
C CYS A 78 2.38 -7.06 -6.46
N LYS A 79 3.03 -6.42 -5.49
CA LYS A 79 4.06 -5.42 -5.71
C LYS A 79 5.41 -6.00 -5.30
N ALA A 80 6.47 -5.64 -5.99
CA ALA A 80 7.81 -6.12 -5.70
C ALA A 80 8.76 -4.94 -5.53
N PHE A 81 9.71 -5.05 -4.60
CA PHE A 81 10.69 -4.00 -4.35
C PHE A 81 12.10 -4.55 -4.18
N GLU A 82 13.06 -3.77 -4.65
CA GLU A 82 14.50 -3.99 -4.52
C GLU A 82 15.14 -2.72 -3.94
N PRO A 83 15.74 -2.80 -2.74
CA PRO A 83 16.58 -1.75 -2.20
C PRO A 83 17.83 -1.53 -3.04
N LEU A 84 18.08 -0.27 -3.44
CA LEU A 84 19.34 0.16 -4.05
C LEU A 84 20.23 0.93 -3.07
N GLY A 85 19.69 1.28 -1.90
CA GLY A 85 20.36 2.06 -0.88
C GLY A 85 19.52 2.09 0.41
N PRO A 86 19.93 2.89 1.40
CA PRO A 86 19.25 2.94 2.71
C PRO A 86 17.85 3.55 2.64
N THR A 87 17.59 4.42 1.66
CA THR A 87 16.34 5.18 1.57
C THR A 87 15.73 5.19 0.17
N ASN A 88 16.30 4.42 -0.77
CA ASN A 88 15.85 4.40 -2.16
C ASN A 88 15.98 3.03 -2.81
N GLY A 89 15.19 2.81 -3.85
CA GLY A 89 15.14 1.56 -4.59
C GLY A 89 14.22 1.65 -5.79
N HIS A 90 13.78 0.50 -6.30
CA HIS A 90 12.75 0.43 -7.31
C HIS A 90 11.87 -0.81 -7.14
N GLY A 91 10.84 -0.88 -7.96
CA GLY A 91 9.90 -1.98 -7.94
C GLY A 91 9.09 -2.13 -9.21
N TYR A 92 8.16 -3.08 -9.17
CA TYR A 92 7.13 -3.27 -10.17
C TYR A 92 5.86 -3.87 -9.56
N ASN A 93 4.79 -3.90 -10.33
CA ASN A 93 3.59 -4.69 -10.03
C ASN A 93 3.57 -5.94 -10.92
N SER A 94 3.01 -7.04 -10.40
CA SER A 94 2.78 -8.26 -11.17
C SER A 94 1.29 -8.53 -11.36
N PHE A 95 0.96 -9.05 -12.55
CA PHE A 95 -0.40 -9.32 -12.97
C PHE A 95 -0.49 -10.75 -13.53
N MET A 96 -1.50 -11.52 -13.13
CA MET A 96 -1.82 -12.78 -13.79
C MET A 96 -2.53 -12.49 -15.10
N THR A 97 -1.97 -12.98 -16.20
CA THR A 97 -2.56 -12.91 -17.54
C THR A 97 -2.82 -14.32 -18.06
N PRO A 98 -3.58 -14.50 -19.16
CA PRO A 98 -3.71 -15.81 -19.81
C PRO A 98 -2.37 -16.43 -20.26
N ARG A 99 -1.30 -15.63 -20.37
CA ARG A 99 0.05 -16.07 -20.74
C ARG A 99 0.98 -16.23 -19.52
N GLY A 100 0.42 -16.25 -18.31
CA GLY A 100 1.17 -16.31 -17.06
C GLY A 100 1.41 -14.95 -16.42
N VAL A 101 2.36 -14.91 -15.48
CA VAL A 101 2.66 -13.72 -14.67
C VAL A 101 3.41 -12.68 -15.51
N LYS A 102 2.81 -11.49 -15.64
CA LYS A 102 3.40 -10.32 -16.28
C LYS A 102 3.82 -9.29 -15.24
N ARG A 103 5.11 -9.00 -15.18
CA ARG A 103 5.69 -7.89 -14.39
C ARG A 103 5.64 -6.60 -15.21
N SER A 104 5.07 -5.53 -14.66
CA SER A 104 4.95 -4.23 -15.34
C SER A 104 4.67 -3.11 -14.34
N ALA A 105 4.34 -1.88 -14.80
CA ALA A 105 4.14 -0.72 -13.92
C ALA A 105 5.34 -0.54 -12.97
N ARG A 106 6.53 -0.31 -13.55
CA ARG A 106 7.75 -0.07 -12.78
C ARG A 106 7.60 1.22 -11.98
N MET A 107 8.18 1.25 -10.80
CA MET A 107 8.19 2.42 -9.92
C MET A 107 9.58 2.64 -9.32
N ASN A 108 9.91 3.90 -9.04
CA ASN A 108 10.95 4.24 -8.07
C ASN A 108 10.35 4.13 -6.66
N THR A 109 11.18 3.82 -5.69
CA THR A 109 10.78 3.79 -4.29
C THR A 109 11.71 4.60 -3.43
N HIS A 110 11.18 5.32 -2.44
CA HIS A 110 11.99 6.09 -1.49
C HIS A 110 11.27 6.28 -0.15
N LEU A 111 12.02 6.58 0.91
CA LEU A 111 11.46 7.04 2.19
C LEU A 111 11.46 8.57 2.25
N GLY A 112 10.41 9.14 2.84
CA GLY A 112 10.32 10.58 3.11
C GLY A 112 8.93 11.00 3.59
N PRO A 113 8.68 12.31 3.78
CA PRO A 113 7.41 12.81 4.30
C PRO A 113 6.22 12.35 3.46
N SER A 114 5.13 11.94 4.10
CA SER A 114 3.88 11.63 3.40
C SER A 114 3.43 12.84 2.57
N LYS A 115 2.87 12.54 1.38
CA LYS A 115 2.27 13.54 0.50
C LYS A 115 0.74 13.55 0.64
N ILE A 116 0.17 12.82 1.61
CA ILE A 116 -1.27 12.83 1.90
C ILE A 116 -1.57 14.09 2.75
N PRO A 117 -2.57 14.90 2.38
CA PRO A 117 -2.90 16.11 3.14
C PRO A 117 -3.22 15.82 4.60
N GLY A 118 -2.63 16.60 5.51
CA GLY A 118 -2.84 16.45 6.95
C GLY A 118 -2.01 15.36 7.63
N ASP A 119 -1.24 14.57 6.87
CA ASP A 119 -0.30 13.62 7.42
C ASP A 119 1.04 14.29 7.76
N THR A 120 1.66 13.87 8.86
CA THR A 120 2.90 14.43 9.39
C THR A 120 4.04 13.43 9.44
N LYS A 121 3.79 12.13 9.23
CA LYS A 121 4.84 11.11 9.31
C LYS A 121 5.40 10.77 7.94
N ASP A 122 6.55 10.10 7.95
CA ASP A 122 7.15 9.56 6.75
C ASP A 122 6.32 8.38 6.19
N ALA A 123 6.54 8.08 4.92
CA ALA A 123 5.97 6.95 4.23
C ALA A 123 7.01 6.32 3.27
N PHE A 124 6.77 5.06 2.90
CA PHE A 124 7.50 4.43 1.82
C PHE A 124 6.75 4.70 0.51
N HIS A 125 7.33 5.55 -0.32
CA HIS A 125 6.72 6.10 -1.53
C HIS A 125 6.97 5.21 -2.74
N LEU A 126 5.98 5.10 -3.62
CA LEU A 126 6.06 4.43 -4.92
C LEU A 126 5.71 5.44 -6.02
N GLU A 127 6.71 5.80 -6.84
CA GLU A 127 6.57 6.78 -7.91
C GLU A 127 6.68 6.13 -9.29
N TYR A 128 5.60 6.21 -10.07
CA TYR A 128 5.50 5.50 -11.34
C TYR A 128 5.89 6.35 -12.56
N ALA A 129 5.96 7.67 -12.40
CA ALA A 129 6.08 8.62 -13.50
C ALA A 129 7.31 8.39 -14.40
N ASN A 130 8.41 7.91 -13.84
CA ASN A 130 9.71 7.82 -14.54
C ASN A 130 9.79 6.67 -15.56
N PHE A 131 8.95 5.64 -15.43
CA PHE A 131 9.04 4.44 -16.26
C PHE A 131 7.84 4.21 -17.16
N ASN A 132 6.77 4.96 -16.94
CA ASN A 132 5.48 4.74 -17.58
C ASN A 132 5.08 6.00 -18.34
N SER A 133 4.54 5.83 -19.53
CA SER A 133 4.07 6.93 -20.36
C SER A 133 3.04 6.44 -21.36
N PHE A 134 2.38 7.37 -22.04
CA PHE A 134 1.51 7.03 -23.16
C PHE A 134 2.26 6.23 -24.25
N GLN A 135 3.49 6.61 -24.61
CA GLN A 135 4.28 5.92 -25.62
C GLN A 135 4.62 4.48 -25.22
N ARG A 136 4.79 4.20 -23.92
CA ARG A 136 5.16 2.87 -23.42
C ARG A 136 3.96 1.95 -23.15
N GLY A 137 2.75 2.48 -23.03
CA GLY A 137 1.59 1.68 -22.60
C GLY A 137 0.21 2.21 -22.99
N GLY A 138 0.13 3.15 -23.94
CA GLY A 138 -1.11 3.82 -24.34
C GLY A 138 -1.79 4.53 -23.16
N LEU A 139 -3.12 4.56 -23.16
CA LEU A 139 -3.91 5.13 -22.07
C LEU A 139 -3.59 4.48 -20.71
N GLY A 140 -3.36 3.16 -20.69
CA GLY A 140 -2.99 2.46 -19.47
C GLY A 140 -1.56 2.77 -19.00
N GLY A 141 -0.67 3.22 -19.88
CA GLY A 141 0.66 3.72 -19.52
C GLY A 141 0.59 5.16 -19.00
N ALA A 142 -0.24 5.99 -19.63
CA ALA A 142 -0.52 7.36 -19.18
C ALA A 142 -1.17 7.40 -17.80
N LEU A 143 -2.13 6.50 -17.52
CA LEU A 143 -2.74 6.42 -16.18
C LEU A 143 -1.72 6.00 -15.13
N VAL A 144 -0.92 4.95 -15.40
CA VAL A 144 0.12 4.50 -14.47
C VAL A 144 1.16 5.60 -14.24
N GLN A 145 1.48 6.42 -15.23
CA GLN A 145 2.37 7.56 -15.06
C GLN A 145 1.88 8.55 -13.99
N THR A 146 0.57 8.68 -13.79
CA THR A 146 -0.02 9.55 -12.75
C THR A 146 -0.11 8.89 -11.38
N MET A 147 0.19 7.59 -11.28
CA MET A 147 0.05 6.87 -10.02
C MET A 147 1.14 7.29 -9.04
N PHE A 148 0.71 7.35 -7.78
CA PHE A 148 1.55 7.58 -6.63
C PHE A 148 0.96 6.79 -5.47
N ASP A 149 1.72 5.85 -4.94
CA ASP A 149 1.30 5.10 -3.76
C ASP A 149 2.22 5.41 -2.58
N GLU A 150 1.69 5.27 -1.38
CA GLU A 150 2.46 5.31 -0.14
C GLU A 150 2.16 4.07 0.69
N LEU A 151 3.14 3.57 1.45
CA LEU A 151 3.02 2.42 2.33
C LEU A 151 3.44 2.75 3.76
N ARG A 152 2.74 2.15 4.72
CA ARG A 152 3.09 2.12 6.14
C ARG A 152 2.95 0.72 6.72
N LYS A 153 3.74 0.45 7.77
CA LYS A 153 3.80 -0.86 8.42
C LYS A 153 2.70 -0.98 9.45
N VAL A 154 1.86 -2.00 9.31
CA VAL A 154 0.80 -2.34 10.27
C VAL A 154 1.33 -3.30 11.32
N GLY A 155 2.12 -4.28 10.89
CA GLY A 155 2.68 -5.31 11.74
C GLY A 155 3.72 -6.14 10.99
N PRO A 156 4.21 -7.24 11.59
CA PRO A 156 5.13 -8.14 10.91
C PRO A 156 4.57 -8.60 9.57
N ARG A 157 5.27 -8.29 8.46
CA ARG A 157 4.93 -8.75 7.10
C ARG A 157 3.58 -8.25 6.58
N LEU A 158 3.00 -7.22 7.21
CA LEU A 158 1.72 -6.62 6.84
C LEU A 158 1.83 -5.10 6.73
N TYR A 159 1.42 -4.58 5.58
CA TYR A 159 1.51 -3.15 5.26
C TYR A 159 0.18 -2.64 4.73
N LEU A 160 -0.14 -1.41 5.09
CA LEU A 160 -1.27 -0.65 4.57
C LEU A 160 -0.74 0.37 3.57
N GLY A 161 -1.31 0.34 2.37
CA GLY A 161 -0.98 1.26 1.31
C GLY A 161 -2.15 2.16 0.94
N ILE A 162 -1.83 3.38 0.53
CA ILE A 162 -2.79 4.32 -0.05
C ILE A 162 -2.33 4.68 -1.46
N GLY A 163 -3.13 4.29 -2.46
CA GLY A 163 -2.90 4.65 -3.85
C GLY A 163 -3.63 5.93 -4.21
N ARG A 164 -3.00 6.76 -5.05
CA ARG A 164 -3.59 7.94 -5.69
C ARG A 164 -3.27 7.91 -7.17
N SER A 165 -4.25 8.25 -8.00
CA SER A 165 -4.05 8.29 -9.44
C SER A 165 -5.00 9.27 -10.09
N GLY A 166 -4.68 9.75 -11.28
CA GLY A 166 -5.59 10.55 -12.07
C GLY A 166 -4.96 11.79 -12.68
N PHE A 167 -5.62 12.26 -13.73
CA PHE A 167 -5.15 13.39 -14.52
C PHE A 167 -5.53 14.74 -13.91
N THR A 168 -6.52 14.77 -13.01
CA THR A 168 -6.97 15.98 -12.31
C THR A 168 -6.56 15.96 -10.85
N GLU A 169 -6.50 17.13 -10.21
CA GLU A 169 -6.25 17.24 -8.77
C GLU A 169 -7.32 16.55 -7.95
N LYS A 170 -8.59 16.69 -8.35
CA LYS A 170 -9.71 16.01 -7.69
C LYS A 170 -9.53 14.49 -7.69
N ALA A 171 -9.17 13.90 -8.83
CA ALA A 171 -8.94 12.46 -8.90
C ALA A 171 -7.73 12.04 -8.05
N ARG A 172 -6.65 12.82 -8.05
CA ARG A 172 -5.47 12.57 -7.21
C ARG A 172 -5.72 12.79 -5.71
N ALA A 173 -6.82 13.43 -5.33
CA ALA A 173 -7.23 13.56 -3.94
C ALA A 173 -7.99 12.32 -3.42
N GLU A 174 -8.48 11.46 -4.32
CA GLU A 174 -9.12 10.19 -3.93
C GLU A 174 -8.06 9.22 -3.39
N LEU A 175 -8.30 8.71 -2.18
CA LEU A 175 -7.41 7.78 -1.49
C LEU A 175 -7.93 6.35 -1.68
N HIS A 176 -7.09 5.48 -2.22
CA HIS A 176 -7.44 4.09 -2.52
C HIS A 176 -6.66 3.12 -1.64
N PRO A 177 -7.22 2.68 -0.51
CA PRO A 177 -6.52 1.76 0.38
C PRO A 177 -6.31 0.37 -0.25
N PHE A 178 -5.16 -0.22 0.05
CA PHE A 178 -4.79 -1.58 -0.32
C PHE A 178 -3.87 -2.18 0.74
N THR A 179 -3.72 -3.50 0.76
CA THR A 179 -2.76 -4.21 1.62
C THR A 179 -1.64 -4.79 0.80
N LEU A 180 -0.48 -4.92 1.46
CA LEU A 180 0.60 -5.79 1.03
C LEU A 180 0.92 -6.79 2.15
N GLU A 181 1.01 -8.07 1.79
CA GLU A 181 1.38 -9.16 2.68
C GLU A 181 2.64 -9.84 2.13
N GLY A 182 3.73 -9.91 2.90
CA GLY A 182 4.96 -10.49 2.38
C GLY A 182 6.25 -10.15 3.14
N PRO A 183 7.41 -10.52 2.56
CA PRO A 183 7.57 -11.01 1.19
C PRO A 183 7.09 -12.46 0.99
N VAL A 184 6.36 -12.74 -0.09
CA VAL A 184 5.86 -14.07 -0.50
C VAL A 184 6.75 -14.74 -1.55
N ALA A 185 7.64 -13.99 -2.19
CA ALA A 185 8.68 -14.50 -3.10
C ALA A 185 9.86 -13.52 -3.14
N PRO A 186 11.06 -13.96 -3.59
CA PRO A 186 12.17 -13.06 -3.87
C PRO A 186 11.85 -12.08 -5.00
N PHE A 187 12.51 -10.92 -5.02
CA PHE A 187 12.47 -10.01 -6.16
C PHE A 187 13.04 -10.68 -7.41
N VAL A 188 12.39 -10.47 -8.57
CA VAL A 188 12.88 -10.95 -9.86
C VAL A 188 13.37 -9.79 -10.70
N GLU A 189 14.68 -9.79 -10.97
CA GLU A 189 15.35 -8.82 -11.85
C GLU A 189 14.79 -8.90 -13.28
N ARG A 190 14.79 -7.76 -13.98
CA ARG A 190 14.10 -7.63 -15.27
C ARG A 190 14.92 -6.91 -16.33
#